data_AF-A0A7W8HVU0-F1
#
_entry.id   AF-A0A7W8HVU0-F1
#
_cell.length_a   1.000
_cell.length_b   1.000
_cell.length_c   1.000
_cell.angle_alpha   90.00
_cell.angle_beta   90.00
_cell.angle_gamma   90.00
#
_symmetry.space_group_name_H-M   'P 1'
#
loop_
_entity.id
_entity.type
_entity.pdbx_description
1 polymer ?
#
loop_
_entity_poly.entity_id
_entity_poly.type
_entity_poly.pdbx_seq_one_letter_code
_entity_poly.pdbx_strand_id
1 'polypeptide(L)'
;MSALDTVHNPDRFMADLRQILSQGRKRIGVLIGAGGPLSVRVDAHGKLDPTGQPLIPGVNVLTDQALVNLTGTEATAAAAIRNSLPDGGNIETILSKVRLLQTALGDTPMHGLDGAGYAGLGKSICAAIGEIVGAKLPEGRTPYHELVSWVSGTQRAPPIEIFTTNYDLLIESAFSWR
;
A
#
# COMPACT_ATOMS: atom_id res chain seq x y z
N MET A 1 -23.91 -36.96 21.71
CA MET A 1 -22.61 -36.27 21.84
C MET A 1 -22.73 -34.96 21.07
N SER A 2 -23.05 -33.87 21.77
CA SER A 2 -23.17 -32.53 21.18
C SER A 2 -21.77 -32.00 20.88
N ALA A 3 -21.52 -31.58 19.65
CA ALA A 3 -20.34 -30.77 19.34
C ALA A 3 -20.37 -29.53 20.24
N LEU A 4 -19.26 -29.22 20.91
CA LEU A 4 -19.10 -27.97 21.63
C LEU A 4 -19.02 -26.84 20.60
N ASP A 5 -20.11 -26.10 20.42
CA ASP A 5 -20.08 -24.79 19.79
C ASP A 5 -19.13 -23.91 20.60
N THR A 6 -17.97 -23.60 20.01
CA THR A 6 -16.99 -22.72 20.64
C THR A 6 -17.49 -21.30 20.47
N VAL A 7 -18.26 -20.81 21.44
CA VAL A 7 -18.75 -19.42 21.44
C VAL A 7 -17.53 -18.51 21.61
N HIS A 8 -17.13 -17.84 20.53
CA HIS A 8 -16.07 -16.84 20.56
C HIS A 8 -16.57 -15.61 21.32
N ASN A 9 -16.04 -15.40 22.52
CA ASN A 9 -16.31 -14.19 23.30
C ASN A 9 -15.28 -13.10 22.93
N PRO A 10 -15.69 -12.02 22.23
CA PRO A 10 -14.78 -10.96 21.81
C PRO A 10 -14.13 -10.23 23.00
N ASP A 11 -14.83 -10.09 24.13
CA ASP A 11 -14.28 -9.44 25.32
C ASP A 11 -13.11 -10.21 25.90
N ARG A 12 -13.22 -11.55 25.92
CA ARG A 12 -12.14 -12.43 26.37
C ARG A 12 -10.92 -12.33 25.45
N PHE A 13 -11.14 -12.34 24.13
CA PHE A 13 -10.06 -12.16 23.16
C PHE A 13 -9.35 -10.80 23.34
N MET A 14 -10.11 -9.72 23.54
CA MET A 14 -9.56 -8.38 23.75
C MET A 14 -8.79 -8.29 25.08
N ALA A 15 -9.26 -8.95 26.14
CA ALA A 15 -8.54 -9.03 27.41
C ALA A 15 -7.21 -9.79 27.26
N ASP A 16 -7.23 -10.94 26.59
CA ASP A 16 -6.03 -11.76 26.33
C ASP A 16 -5.03 -10.99 25.45
N LEU A 17 -5.51 -10.29 24.41
CA LEU A 17 -4.67 -9.46 23.56
C LEU A 17 -4.02 -8.30 24.36
N ARG A 18 -4.80 -7.57 25.17
CA ARG A 18 -4.26 -6.51 26.05
C ARG A 18 -3.21 -7.04 27.01
N GLN A 19 -3.41 -8.24 27.54
CA GLN A 19 -2.44 -8.89 28.42
C GLN A 19 -1.14 -9.19 27.66
N ILE A 20 -1.21 -9.75 26.45
CA ILE A 20 -0.04 -10.03 25.62
C ILE A 20 0.71 -8.74 25.26
N LEU A 21 -0.02 -7.68 24.89
CA LEU A 21 0.56 -6.39 24.51
C LEU A 21 1.21 -5.68 25.70
N SER A 22 0.66 -5.82 26.91
CA SER A 22 1.20 -5.21 28.13
C SER A 22 2.36 -6.00 28.76
N GLN A 23 2.40 -7.32 28.55
CA GLN A 23 3.44 -8.16 29.14
C GLN A 23 4.71 -8.20 28.29
N GLY A 24 5.85 -7.90 28.89
CA GLY A 24 7.16 -7.86 28.23
C GLY A 24 7.83 -9.20 27.95
N ARG A 25 7.15 -10.35 28.13
CA ARG A 25 7.78 -11.69 28.00
C ARG A 25 7.47 -12.42 26.70
N LYS A 26 6.38 -12.07 26.02
CA LYS A 26 5.95 -12.75 24.78
C LYS A 26 6.58 -12.05 23.56
N ARG A 27 7.04 -12.84 22.59
CA ARG A 27 7.47 -12.33 21.28
C ARG A 27 6.25 -11.76 20.55
N ILE A 28 6.41 -10.60 19.90
CA ILE A 28 5.36 -9.97 19.10
C ILE A 28 5.95 -9.57 17.75
N GLY A 29 5.26 -9.96 16.69
CA GLY A 29 5.43 -9.42 15.35
C GLY A 29 4.21 -8.58 14.96
N VAL A 30 4.43 -7.42 14.35
CA VAL A 30 3.39 -6.53 13.81
C VAL A 30 3.55 -6.46 12.30
N LEU A 31 2.53 -6.85 11.55
CA LEU A 31 2.47 -6.71 10.09
C LEU A 31 1.59 -5.52 9.71
N ILE A 32 2.18 -4.51 9.07
CA ILE A 32 1.48 -3.33 8.55
C ILE A 32 1.24 -3.53 7.06
N GLY A 33 -0.02 -3.80 6.70
CA GLY A 33 -0.45 -3.90 5.30
C GLY A 33 -0.90 -2.55 4.71
N ALA A 34 -1.45 -2.59 3.49
CA ALA A 34 -1.95 -1.42 2.76
C ALA A 34 -3.02 -0.61 3.51
N GLY A 35 -3.71 -1.21 4.48
CA GLY A 35 -4.63 -0.52 5.39
C GLY A 35 -3.97 0.55 6.26
N GLY A 36 -2.66 0.41 6.55
CA GLY A 36 -1.89 1.35 7.36
C GLY A 36 -1.90 2.77 6.78
N PRO A 37 -1.33 3.01 5.60
CA PRO A 37 -1.33 4.34 5.00
C PRO A 37 -2.72 4.77 4.54
N LEU A 38 -3.61 3.82 4.21
CA LEU A 38 -5.02 4.10 3.91
C LEU A 38 -5.76 4.76 5.08
N SER A 39 -5.37 4.44 6.32
CA SER A 39 -5.97 4.98 7.54
C SER A 39 -5.51 6.40 7.88
N VAL A 40 -4.36 6.83 7.35
CA VAL A 40 -3.88 8.20 7.49
C VAL A 40 -4.56 9.03 6.43
N ARG A 41 -5.36 10.01 6.83
CA ARG A 41 -6.08 10.88 5.91
C ARG A 41 -5.56 12.31 5.96
N VAL A 42 -5.42 12.91 4.78
CA VAL A 42 -4.84 14.24 4.60
C VAL A 42 -5.69 15.12 3.70
N ASP A 43 -5.64 16.42 3.95
CA ASP A 43 -6.22 17.46 3.09
C ASP A 43 -5.36 17.72 1.84
N ALA A 44 -5.78 18.67 1.01
CA ALA A 44 -5.05 19.07 -0.20
C ALA A 44 -3.67 19.70 0.09
N HIS A 45 -3.38 20.05 1.33
CA HIS A 45 -2.12 20.62 1.79
C HIS A 45 -1.24 19.57 2.51
N GLY A 46 -1.66 18.30 2.53
CA GLY A 46 -0.93 17.22 3.21
C GLY A 46 -1.03 17.27 4.73
N LYS A 47 -2.01 17.98 5.30
CA LYS A 47 -2.25 18.02 6.75
C LYS A 47 -3.30 16.99 7.15
N LEU A 48 -3.22 16.48 8.38
CA LEU A 48 -4.18 15.51 8.89
C LEU A 48 -5.62 16.04 8.84
N ASP A 49 -6.49 15.28 8.18
CA ASP A 49 -7.92 15.56 8.06
C ASP A 49 -8.70 14.24 8.07
N PRO A 50 -9.55 13.95 9.08
CA PRO A 50 -10.36 12.73 9.13
C PRO A 50 -11.29 12.52 7.93
N THR A 51 -11.66 13.61 7.25
CA THR A 51 -12.52 13.61 6.05
C THR A 51 -11.73 13.69 4.75
N GLY A 52 -10.41 13.86 4.85
CA GLY A 52 -9.49 13.98 3.74
C GLY A 52 -9.27 12.68 2.96
N GLN A 53 -8.36 12.73 2.00
CA GLN A 53 -7.99 11.58 1.18
C GLN A 53 -6.93 10.71 1.88
N PRO A 54 -6.90 9.40 1.60
CA PRO A 54 -5.85 8.54 2.14
C PRO A 54 -4.45 9.01 1.73
N LEU A 55 -3.48 8.89 2.63
CA LEU A 55 -2.08 9.27 2.40
C LEU A 55 -1.48 8.49 1.24
N ILE A 56 -1.72 7.17 1.21
CA ILE A 56 -1.48 6.33 0.04
C ILE A 56 -2.81 5.65 -0.30
N PRO A 57 -3.31 5.80 -1.53
CA PRO A 57 -4.58 5.22 -1.93
C PRO A 57 -4.53 3.69 -2.06
N GLY A 58 -5.71 3.07 -2.02
CA GLY A 58 -5.86 1.66 -2.32
C GLY A 58 -5.64 1.38 -3.81
N VAL A 59 -5.47 0.10 -4.14
CA VAL A 59 -5.02 -0.34 -5.48
C VAL A 59 -5.86 0.22 -6.64
N ASN A 60 -7.19 0.33 -6.49
CA ASN A 60 -8.06 0.84 -7.56
C ASN A 60 -7.79 2.32 -7.84
N VAL A 61 -7.79 3.15 -6.79
CA VAL A 61 -7.52 4.59 -6.92
C VAL A 61 -6.08 4.83 -7.36
N LEU A 62 -5.12 4.05 -6.84
CA LEU A 62 -3.73 4.07 -7.30
C LEU A 62 -3.63 3.77 -8.80
N THR A 63 -4.40 2.79 -9.28
CA THR A 63 -4.43 2.42 -10.71
C THR A 63 -4.91 3.59 -11.55
N ASP A 64 -6.03 4.22 -11.18
CA ASP A 64 -6.55 5.35 -11.95
C ASP A 64 -5.59 6.56 -11.93
N GLN A 65 -5.02 6.88 -10.75
CA GLN A 65 -4.06 7.98 -10.61
C GLN A 65 -2.75 7.74 -11.36
N ALA A 66 -2.25 6.50 -11.40
CA ALA A 66 -1.01 6.17 -12.11
C ALA A 66 -1.16 6.29 -13.63
N LEU A 67 -2.38 6.22 -14.16
CA LEU A 67 -2.65 6.26 -15.59
C LEU A 67 -3.13 7.62 -16.08
N VAL A 68 -3.66 8.48 -15.21
CA VAL A 68 -4.29 9.76 -15.59
C VAL A 68 -3.34 10.74 -16.29
N ASN A 69 -2.06 10.70 -15.94
CA ASN A 69 -1.03 11.60 -16.48
C ASN A 69 -0.34 11.04 -17.74
N LEU A 70 -0.69 9.83 -18.18
CA LEU A 70 -0.18 9.30 -19.44
C LEU A 70 -0.73 10.14 -20.60
N THR A 71 0.09 10.37 -21.61
CA THR A 71 -0.28 11.16 -22.79
C THR A 71 0.06 10.43 -24.08
N GLY A 72 -0.50 10.89 -25.21
CA GLY A 72 -0.15 10.38 -26.54
C GLY A 72 -0.41 8.88 -26.72
N THR A 73 0.58 8.18 -27.28
CA THR A 73 0.51 6.74 -27.56
C THR A 73 0.52 5.89 -26.30
N GLU A 74 1.18 6.35 -25.22
CA GLU A 74 1.16 5.67 -23.91
C GLU A 74 -0.26 5.64 -23.33
N ALA A 75 -0.99 6.76 -23.37
CA ALA A 75 -2.38 6.81 -22.92
C ALA A 75 -3.28 5.88 -23.74
N THR A 76 -3.07 5.85 -25.06
CA THR A 76 -3.84 5.01 -25.98
C THR A 76 -3.59 3.52 -25.72
N ALA A 77 -2.32 3.13 -25.56
CA ALA A 77 -1.95 1.75 -25.25
C ALA A 77 -2.45 1.32 -23.86
N ALA A 78 -2.34 2.19 -22.85
CA ALA A 78 -2.87 1.91 -21.51
C ALA A 78 -4.39 1.73 -21.52
N ALA A 79 -5.13 2.58 -22.23
CA ALA A 79 -6.58 2.44 -22.38
C ALA A 79 -6.96 1.13 -23.09
N ALA A 80 -6.23 0.75 -24.14
CA ALA A 80 -6.44 -0.51 -24.84
C ALA A 80 -6.18 -1.72 -23.93
N ILE A 81 -5.13 -1.68 -23.10
CA ILE A 81 -4.86 -2.72 -22.10
C ILE A 81 -6.02 -2.81 -21.11
N ARG A 82 -6.49 -1.68 -20.53
CA ARG A 82 -7.62 -1.69 -19.60
C ARG A 82 -8.85 -2.32 -20.22
N ASN A 83 -9.21 -1.94 -21.44
CA ASN A 83 -10.37 -2.49 -22.16
C ASN A 83 -10.24 -4.00 -22.44
N SER A 84 -9.02 -4.54 -22.46
CA SER A 84 -8.77 -5.97 -22.65
C SER A 84 -8.84 -6.80 -21.36
N LEU A 85 -8.86 -6.14 -20.20
CA LEU A 85 -8.85 -6.79 -18.88
C LEU A 85 -10.27 -6.77 -18.26
N PRO A 86 -10.66 -7.82 -17.53
CA PRO A 86 -11.91 -7.80 -16.75
C PRO A 86 -11.94 -6.60 -15.80
N ASP A 87 -13.06 -5.88 -15.77
CA ASP A 87 -13.29 -4.69 -14.93
C ASP A 87 -12.21 -3.60 -15.06
N GLY A 88 -11.53 -3.54 -16.21
CA GLY A 88 -10.47 -2.56 -16.47
C GLY A 88 -9.10 -2.92 -15.87
N GLY A 89 -9.01 -4.02 -15.10
CA GLY A 89 -7.81 -4.47 -14.42
C GLY A 89 -7.33 -3.53 -13.30
N ASN A 90 -6.47 -4.06 -12.43
CA ASN A 90 -5.70 -3.28 -11.47
C ASN A 90 -4.27 -3.05 -11.99
N ILE A 91 -3.51 -2.21 -11.30
CA ILE A 91 -2.14 -1.85 -11.67
C ILE A 91 -1.23 -3.07 -11.88
N GLU A 92 -1.39 -4.15 -11.13
CA GLU A 92 -0.59 -5.37 -11.26
C GLU A 92 -0.91 -6.11 -12.56
N THR A 93 -2.19 -6.28 -12.87
CA THR A 93 -2.64 -6.92 -14.12
C THR A 93 -2.27 -6.09 -15.35
N ILE A 94 -2.35 -4.76 -15.25
CA ILE A 94 -1.93 -3.84 -16.30
C ILE A 94 -0.42 -3.95 -16.54
N LEU A 95 0.40 -3.85 -15.48
CA LEU A 95 1.86 -4.00 -15.61
C LEU A 95 2.26 -5.39 -16.12
N SER A 96 1.51 -6.43 -15.75
CA SER A 96 1.72 -7.78 -16.28
C SER A 96 1.46 -7.85 -17.79
N LYS A 97 0.39 -7.20 -18.26
CA LYS A 97 0.09 -7.10 -19.70
C LYS A 97 1.12 -6.25 -20.45
N VAL A 98 1.56 -5.13 -19.88
CA VAL A 98 2.63 -4.29 -20.44
C VAL A 98 3.90 -5.10 -20.64
N ARG A 99 4.34 -5.87 -19.62
CA ARG A 99 5.53 -6.72 -19.72
C ARG A 99 5.38 -7.82 -20.77
N LEU A 100 4.20 -8.42 -20.88
CA LEU A 100 3.92 -9.41 -21.92
C LEU A 100 4.09 -8.79 -23.31
N LEU A 101 3.46 -7.64 -23.56
CA LEU A 101 3.53 -6.94 -24.86
C LEU A 101 4.95 -6.46 -25.17
N GLN A 102 5.67 -5.94 -24.16
CA GLN A 102 7.08 -5.60 -24.26
C GLN A 102 7.91 -6.78 -24.81
N THR A 103 7.72 -7.99 -24.28
CA THR A 103 8.49 -9.17 -24.69
C THR A 103 8.04 -9.79 -26.01
N ALA A 104 6.74 -9.67 -26.34
CA ALA A 104 6.16 -10.37 -27.48
C ALA A 104 6.26 -9.62 -28.81
N LEU A 105 6.32 -8.28 -28.78
CA LEU A 105 6.12 -7.48 -30.00
C LEU A 105 7.40 -7.24 -30.83
N GLY A 106 8.59 -7.25 -30.23
CA GLY A 106 9.81 -6.83 -30.93
C GLY A 106 9.63 -5.44 -31.53
N ASP A 107 9.84 -5.30 -32.85
CA ASP A 107 9.64 -4.04 -33.60
C ASP A 107 8.21 -3.88 -34.18
N THR A 108 7.31 -4.83 -33.89
CA THR A 108 5.94 -4.79 -34.42
C THR A 108 5.08 -3.84 -33.60
N PRO A 109 4.51 -2.77 -34.19
CA PRO A 109 3.70 -1.83 -33.44
C PRO A 109 2.30 -2.39 -33.13
N MET A 110 1.86 -2.23 -31.87
CA MET A 110 0.52 -2.54 -31.39
C MET A 110 0.00 -1.38 -30.53
N HIS A 111 -1.16 -0.83 -30.89
CA HIS A 111 -1.70 0.39 -30.27
C HIS A 111 -0.74 1.60 -30.32
N GLY A 112 0.12 1.63 -31.35
CA GLY A 112 1.09 2.71 -31.55
C GLY A 112 2.39 2.55 -30.75
N LEU A 113 2.60 1.43 -30.06
CA LEU A 113 3.85 1.10 -29.36
C LEU A 113 4.40 -0.26 -29.84
N ASP A 114 5.70 -0.33 -30.04
CA ASP A 114 6.45 -1.59 -30.20
C ASP A 114 6.95 -2.10 -28.84
N GLY A 115 7.79 -3.15 -28.82
CA GLY A 115 8.34 -3.69 -27.59
C GLY A 115 9.11 -2.65 -26.76
N ALA A 116 9.86 -1.75 -27.41
CA ALA A 116 10.58 -0.67 -26.73
C ALA A 116 9.62 0.39 -26.19
N GLY A 117 8.55 0.71 -26.93
CA GLY A 117 7.47 1.58 -26.51
C GLY A 117 6.75 1.07 -25.27
N TYR A 118 6.43 -0.24 -25.20
CA TYR A 118 5.86 -0.86 -24.00
C TYR A 118 6.83 -0.88 -22.81
N ALA A 119 8.15 -1.00 -23.05
CA ALA A 119 9.14 -0.81 -21.99
C ALA A 119 9.13 0.62 -21.45
N GLY A 120 8.96 1.63 -22.32
CA GLY A 120 8.76 3.03 -21.96
C GLY A 120 7.53 3.23 -21.10
N LEU A 121 6.37 2.75 -21.58
CA LEU A 121 5.10 2.79 -20.85
C LEU A 121 5.22 2.16 -19.46
N GLY A 122 5.88 1.01 -19.34
CA GLY A 122 6.11 0.36 -18.05
C GLY A 122 6.91 1.23 -17.08
N LYS A 123 7.92 1.96 -17.56
CA LYS A 123 8.68 2.92 -16.74
C LYS A 123 7.83 4.11 -16.33
N SER A 124 7.05 4.69 -17.25
CA SER A 124 6.16 5.82 -16.96
C SER A 124 5.14 5.47 -15.87
N ILE A 125 4.51 4.30 -15.97
CA ILE A 125 3.58 3.79 -14.94
C ILE A 125 4.29 3.58 -13.60
N CYS A 126 5.46 2.91 -13.58
CA CYS A 126 6.22 2.69 -12.35
C CYS A 126 6.67 3.99 -11.68
N ALA A 127 7.05 5.00 -12.46
CA ALA A 127 7.42 6.32 -11.95
C ALA A 127 6.21 7.00 -11.28
N ALA A 128 5.05 7.00 -11.94
CA ALA A 128 3.83 7.57 -11.37
C ALA A 128 3.40 6.86 -10.07
N ILE A 129 3.51 5.53 -10.00
CA ILE A 129 3.27 4.78 -8.75
C ILE A 129 4.26 5.23 -7.67
N GLY A 130 5.56 5.34 -8.01
CA GLY A 130 6.62 5.74 -7.11
C GLY A 130 6.37 7.11 -6.46
N GLU A 131 5.86 8.07 -7.22
CA GLU A 131 5.47 9.40 -6.71
C GLU A 131 4.33 9.31 -5.69
N ILE A 132 3.34 8.46 -5.94
CA ILE A 132 2.17 8.29 -5.06
C ILE A 132 2.55 7.53 -3.78
N VAL A 133 3.31 6.44 -3.89
CA VAL A 133 3.68 5.61 -2.73
C VAL A 133 4.86 6.18 -1.95
N GLY A 134 5.61 7.12 -2.54
CA GLY A 134 6.70 7.87 -1.90
C GLY A 134 6.25 8.96 -0.93
N ALA A 135 4.99 8.91 -0.47
CA ALA A 135 4.43 9.86 0.47
C ALA A 135 5.18 9.86 1.81
N LYS A 136 5.22 11.03 2.46
CA LYS A 136 5.78 11.19 3.81
C LYS A 136 4.65 11.27 4.82
N LEU A 137 4.90 10.85 6.06
CA LEU A 137 3.94 11.08 7.13
C LEU A 137 3.66 12.59 7.27
N PRO A 138 2.39 12.99 7.40
CA PRO A 138 2.02 14.38 7.62
C PRO A 138 2.50 14.86 9.00
N GLU A 139 2.58 16.18 9.17
CA GLU A 139 2.82 16.77 10.49
C GLU A 139 1.69 16.38 11.47
N GLY A 140 2.07 16.06 12.70
CA GLY A 140 1.15 15.67 13.76
C GLY A 140 1.12 14.17 14.05
N ARG A 141 0.26 13.77 15.00
CA ARG A 141 0.22 12.40 15.50
C ARG A 141 -0.64 11.52 14.58
N THR A 142 -0.08 10.40 14.15
CA THR A 142 -0.74 9.42 13.27
C THR A 142 -0.76 8.06 13.97
N PRO A 143 -1.54 7.07 13.47
CA PRO A 143 -1.47 5.70 13.99
C PRO A 143 -0.06 5.09 13.97
N TYR A 144 0.81 5.54 13.06
CA TYR A 144 2.22 5.14 13.05
C TYR A 144 2.97 5.69 14.27
N HIS A 145 2.76 6.97 14.60
CA HIS A 145 3.33 7.58 15.81
C HIS A 145 2.78 6.94 17.09
N GLU A 146 1.50 6.56 17.11
CA GLU A 146 0.90 5.81 18.22
C GLU A 146 1.55 4.43 18.41
N LEU A 147 1.76 3.71 17.31
CA LEU A 147 2.43 2.41 17.32
C LEU A 147 3.86 2.55 17.85
N VAL A 148 4.63 3.51 17.33
CA VAL A 148 6.01 3.77 17.78
C VAL A 148 6.05 4.19 19.25
N SER A 149 5.11 5.01 19.70
CA SER A 149 5.00 5.40 21.11
C SER A 149 4.74 4.19 22.00
N TRP A 150 3.91 3.23 21.58
CA TRP A 150 3.69 1.99 22.31
C TRP A 150 4.92 1.07 22.30
N VAL A 151 5.57 0.91 21.14
CA VAL A 151 6.80 0.12 21.01
C VAL A 151 7.90 0.67 21.93
N SER A 152 8.06 1.99 21.97
CA SER A 152 9.10 2.67 22.76
C SER A 152 8.77 2.76 24.25
N GLY A 153 7.48 2.80 24.60
CA GLY A 153 7.01 2.92 25.97
C GLY A 153 6.94 1.60 26.74
N THR A 154 7.06 0.44 26.06
CA THR A 154 6.96 -0.87 26.70
C THR A 154 8.33 -1.47 26.98
N GLN A 155 8.62 -1.75 28.26
CA GLN A 155 9.81 -2.54 28.62
C GLN A 155 9.55 -4.02 28.33
N ARG A 156 10.23 -4.56 27.32
CA ARG A 156 10.07 -5.96 26.89
C ARG A 156 11.45 -6.61 26.76
N ALA A 157 11.52 -7.90 27.11
CA ALA A 157 12.75 -8.68 27.01
C ALA A 157 13.08 -9.06 25.54
N PRO A 158 12.14 -9.64 24.76
CA PRO A 158 12.30 -9.74 23.32
C PRO A 158 11.90 -8.41 22.64
N PRO A 159 12.59 -8.02 21.55
CA PRO A 159 12.19 -6.88 20.74
C PRO A 159 10.84 -7.15 20.04
N ILE A 160 10.18 -6.06 19.61
CA ILE A 160 9.02 -6.12 18.72
C ILE A 160 9.55 -6.15 17.28
N GLU A 161 9.11 -7.14 16.52
CA GLU A 161 9.44 -7.25 15.09
C GLU A 161 8.36 -6.55 14.27
N ILE A 162 8.75 -5.67 13.35
CA ILE A 162 7.82 -4.95 12.47
C ILE A 162 8.07 -5.40 11.04
N PHE A 163 6.99 -5.77 10.37
CA PHE A 163 6.95 -6.17 8.98
C PHE A 163 6.05 -5.21 8.21
N THR A 164 6.47 -4.81 7.01
CA THR A 164 5.63 -4.02 6.10
C THR A 164 5.69 -4.64 4.71
N THR A 165 4.67 -4.39 3.88
CA THR A 165 4.66 -4.88 2.49
C THR A 165 5.47 -3.99 1.54
N ASN A 166 5.63 -2.71 1.87
CA ASN A 166 6.30 -1.65 1.10
C ASN A 166 6.20 -0.25 1.76
N TYR A 167 6.01 -0.19 3.08
CA TYR A 167 5.74 1.07 3.82
C TYR A 167 6.81 1.35 4.89
N ASP A 168 8.00 0.78 4.71
CA ASP A 168 9.09 0.85 5.67
C ASP A 168 9.48 2.30 5.95
N LEU A 169 9.52 3.14 4.91
CA LEU A 169 9.81 4.57 5.05
C LEU A 169 8.83 5.31 5.98
N LEU A 170 7.54 4.93 5.99
CA LEU A 170 6.55 5.58 6.86
C LEU A 170 6.81 5.22 8.33
N ILE A 171 7.08 3.94 8.61
CA ILE A 171 7.35 3.52 9.99
C ILE A 171 8.74 4.01 10.47
N GLU A 172 9.76 4.00 9.61
CA GLU A 172 11.08 4.57 9.89
C GLU A 172 10.99 6.07 10.18
N SER A 173 10.18 6.81 9.42
CA SER A 173 9.90 8.23 9.66
C SER A 173 9.25 8.43 11.04
N ALA A 174 8.31 7.57 11.41
CA ALA A 174 7.68 7.63 12.73
C ALA A 174 8.65 7.32 13.88
N PHE A 175 9.61 6.41 13.70
CA PHE A 175 10.68 6.15 14.68
C PHE A 175 11.67 7.30 14.82
N SER A 176 11.86 8.07 13.75
CA SER A 176 12.74 9.23 13.73
C SER A 176 12.07 10.50 14.26
N TRP A 177 10.76 10.46 14.45
CA TRP A 177 9.96 11.55 14.99
C TRP A 177 10.32 11.81 16.46
N ARG A 178 10.72 13.04 16.77
CA ARG A 178 11.04 13.53 18.12
C ARG A 178 10.09 14.64 18.52
#